data_AF-A0A2P7EF74-F1
#
_entry.id   AF-A0A2P7EF74-F1
#
_cell.length_a   1.000
_cell.length_b   1.000
_cell.length_c   1.000
_cell.angle_alpha   90.00
_cell.angle_beta   90.00
_cell.angle_gamma   90.00
#
_symmetry.space_group_name_H-M   'P 1'
#
loop_
_entity.id
_entity.type
_entity.pdbx_description
1 polymer ?
#
loop_
_entity_poly.entity_id
_entity_poly.type
_entity_poly.pdbx_seq_one_letter_code
_entity_poly.pdbx_strand_id
1 'polypeptide(L)'
;MFWLRLSFDLLFAGSLGFLLLGRVTEPRTLWLLRGYLLLVAVAWLLQRYGDLPLTSKLMEALVLVCGLALAILLQGELRRLMELLGTGRLDVLLGSRQTGRQDSSTVDILVDTVGQLSKRRCGGLIVLDLGSDLRPEDFLNPGIQIDALLSVDLMLNLFSSETPLHDGAVLLQANRIASAGVILPLSRQSITRHGTRHLAALGLTERHERCLCVVVSEESGTISLACQGKFERPITRERLRALLGEALQLQSGDRRKRQARTLSKAQTAGDLAEASAKNRP
;
A
#
# COMPACT_ATOMS: atom_id res chain seq x y z
N MET A 1 7.74 -13.46 43.07
CA MET A 1 7.90 -12.10 42.50
C MET A 1 8.70 -12.07 41.20
N PHE A 2 9.80 -12.83 41.07
CA PHE A 2 10.63 -12.90 39.86
C PHE A 2 9.88 -13.39 38.61
N TRP A 3 9.10 -14.47 38.73
CA TRP A 3 8.27 -15.02 37.65
C TRP A 3 7.22 -14.04 37.11
N LEU A 4 6.65 -13.20 37.98
CA LEU A 4 5.62 -12.22 37.57
C LEU A 4 6.23 -11.07 36.77
N ARG A 5 7.41 -10.59 37.18
CA ARG A 5 8.18 -9.59 36.42
C ARG A 5 8.61 -10.14 35.05
N LEU A 6 9.05 -11.40 35.02
CA LEU A 6 9.48 -12.07 33.78
C LEU A 6 8.33 -12.24 32.79
N SER A 7 7.14 -12.64 33.26
CA SER A 7 5.97 -12.80 32.40
C SER A 7 5.50 -11.45 31.83
N PHE A 8 5.52 -10.38 32.63
CA PHE A 8 5.19 -9.04 32.16
C PHE A 8 6.19 -8.53 31.11
N ASP A 9 7.48 -8.74 31.33
CA ASP A 9 8.54 -8.30 30.41
C ASP A 9 8.45 -9.06 29.08
N LEU A 10 8.19 -10.37 29.13
CA LEU A 10 7.99 -11.21 27.93
C LEU A 10 6.72 -10.84 27.17
N LEU A 11 5.62 -10.54 27.87
CA LEU A 11 4.37 -10.08 27.25
C LEU A 11 4.56 -8.72 26.60
N PHE A 12 5.29 -7.81 27.24
CA PHE A 12 5.53 -6.48 26.72
C PHE A 12 6.46 -6.52 25.50
N ALA A 13 7.57 -7.26 25.58
CA ALA A 13 8.49 -7.46 24.46
C ALA A 13 7.80 -8.20 23.30
N GLY A 14 7.00 -9.23 23.58
CA GLY A 14 6.23 -9.97 22.59
C GLY A 14 5.14 -9.13 21.93
N SER A 15 4.43 -8.31 22.71
CA SER A 15 3.42 -7.37 22.21
C SER A 15 4.06 -6.29 21.34
N LEU A 16 5.20 -5.73 21.75
CA LEU A 16 5.97 -4.75 20.99
C LEU A 16 6.47 -5.35 19.67
N GLY A 17 7.04 -6.56 19.72
CA GLY A 17 7.46 -7.29 18.53
C GLY A 17 6.28 -7.58 17.60
N PHE A 18 5.14 -8.04 18.12
CA PHE A 18 3.95 -8.30 17.33
C PHE A 18 3.38 -7.01 16.69
N LEU A 19 3.40 -5.89 17.41
CA LEU A 19 3.01 -4.58 16.90
C LEU A 19 3.95 -4.10 15.79
N LEU A 20 5.26 -4.28 15.94
CA LEU A 20 6.25 -3.93 14.92
C LEU A 20 6.13 -4.83 13.68
N LEU A 21 6.00 -6.15 13.86
CA LEU A 21 5.77 -7.10 12.77
C LEU A 21 4.45 -6.84 12.03
N GLY A 22 3.40 -6.44 12.74
CA GLY A 22 2.11 -6.11 12.14
C GLY A 22 2.12 -4.83 11.29
N ARG A 23 3.14 -3.98 11.43
CA ARG A 23 3.27 -2.70 10.72
C ARG A 23 4.05 -2.78 9.42
N VAL A 24 4.85 -3.83 9.27
CA VAL A 24 5.64 -4.05 8.07
C VAL A 24 4.83 -4.89 7.10
N THR A 25 4.25 -4.26 6.08
CA THR A 25 3.43 -4.93 5.05
C THR A 25 4.26 -5.61 3.97
N GLU A 26 5.56 -5.32 3.91
CA GLU A 26 6.41 -5.82 2.84
C GLU A 26 7.00 -7.19 3.18
N PRO A 27 6.86 -8.19 2.28
CA PRO A 27 7.36 -9.53 2.55
C PRO A 27 8.85 -9.50 2.89
N ARG A 28 9.70 -8.80 2.12
CA ARG A 28 11.16 -8.78 2.32
C ARG A 28 11.58 -8.32 3.73
N THR A 29 11.00 -7.23 4.21
CA THR A 29 11.31 -6.68 5.54
C THR A 29 10.77 -7.58 6.66
N LEU A 30 9.66 -8.29 6.44
CA LEU A 30 9.16 -9.31 7.38
C LEU A 30 10.13 -10.50 7.54
N TRP A 31 10.81 -10.94 6.48
CA TRP A 31 11.82 -12.00 6.59
C TRP A 31 13.04 -11.53 7.41
N LEU A 32 13.51 -10.30 7.17
CA LEU A 32 14.63 -9.70 7.91
C LEU A 32 14.29 -9.52 9.40
N LEU A 33 13.10 -8.98 9.69
CA LEU A 33 12.65 -8.73 11.06
C LEU A 33 12.43 -10.03 11.83
N ARG A 34 11.86 -11.07 11.19
CA ARG A 34 11.76 -12.42 11.79
C ARG A 34 13.13 -13.03 12.06
N GLY A 35 14.08 -12.86 11.15
CA GLY A 35 15.46 -13.31 11.33
C GLY A 35 16.13 -12.64 12.52
N TYR A 36 15.99 -11.32 12.66
CA TYR A 36 16.51 -10.59 13.81
C TYR A 36 15.83 -10.99 15.13
N LEU A 37 14.50 -11.15 15.14
CA LEU A 37 13.76 -11.58 16.32
C LEU A 37 14.16 -13.00 16.76
N LEU A 38 14.38 -13.90 15.81
CA LEU A 38 14.89 -15.25 16.07
C LEU A 38 16.32 -15.18 16.63
N LEU A 39 17.18 -14.33 16.07
CA LEU A 39 18.54 -14.12 16.58
C LEU A 39 18.53 -13.66 18.04
N VAL A 40 17.69 -12.68 18.38
CA VAL A 40 17.53 -12.18 19.76
C VAL A 40 16.99 -13.27 20.68
N ALA A 41 16.01 -14.07 20.23
CA ALA A 41 15.45 -15.18 21.01
C ALA A 41 16.51 -16.27 21.29
N VAL A 42 17.32 -16.62 20.30
CA VAL A 42 18.44 -17.57 20.45
C VAL A 42 19.51 -17.00 21.39
N ALA A 43 19.85 -15.72 21.27
CA ALA A 43 20.80 -15.06 22.17
C ALA A 43 20.32 -15.09 23.63
N TRP A 44 19.05 -14.80 23.86
CA TRP A 44 18.42 -14.86 25.18
C TRP A 44 18.40 -16.30 25.73
N LEU A 45 18.10 -17.29 24.89
CA LEU A 45 18.10 -18.70 25.29
C LEU A 45 19.52 -19.18 25.67
N LEU A 46 20.53 -18.80 24.88
CA LEU A 46 21.93 -19.13 25.15
C LEU A 46 22.42 -18.47 26.44
N GLN A 47 22.05 -17.22 26.71
CA GLN A 47 22.39 -16.54 27.97
C GLN A 47 21.69 -17.17 29.19
N ARG A 48 20.50 -17.76 28.99
CA ARG A 48 19.70 -18.35 30.08
C ARG A 48 20.09 -19.78 30.41
N TYR A 49 20.46 -20.59 29.41
CA TYR A 49 20.69 -22.03 29.54
C TYR A 49 22.13 -22.46 29.21
N GLY A 50 22.94 -21.60 28.62
CA GLY A 50 24.33 -21.89 28.28
C GLY A 50 25.30 -21.23 29.26
N ASP A 51 26.01 -22.03 30.05
CA ASP A 51 27.16 -21.58 30.88
C ASP A 51 28.42 -21.29 30.04
N LEU A 52 28.25 -20.82 28.80
CA LEU A 52 29.34 -20.59 27.85
C LEU A 52 29.61 -19.07 27.74
N PRO A 53 30.61 -18.54 28.48
CA PRO A 53 30.87 -17.10 28.52
C PRO A 53 31.32 -16.53 27.18
N LEU A 54 32.04 -17.30 26.36
CA LEU A 54 32.58 -16.81 25.08
C LEU A 54 31.49 -16.68 24.00
N THR A 55 30.62 -17.68 23.85
CA THR A 55 29.52 -17.65 22.87
C THR A 55 28.44 -16.64 23.23
N SER A 56 28.14 -16.45 24.53
CA SER A 56 27.20 -15.41 24.95
C SER A 56 27.69 -14.00 24.59
N LYS A 57 29.00 -13.72 24.77
CA LYS A 57 29.61 -12.45 24.37
C LYS A 57 29.68 -12.25 22.86
N LEU A 58 29.98 -13.30 22.10
CA LEU A 58 29.94 -13.23 20.64
C LEU A 58 28.53 -12.96 20.12
N MET A 59 27.53 -13.61 20.69
CA MET A 59 26.13 -13.43 20.31
C MET A 59 25.60 -12.04 20.67
N GLU A 60 25.99 -11.51 21.84
CA GLU A 60 25.70 -10.13 22.24
C GLU A 60 26.25 -9.12 21.23
N ALA A 61 27.52 -9.28 20.81
CA ALA A 61 28.13 -8.44 19.78
C ALA A 61 27.42 -8.57 18.42
N LEU A 62 27.03 -9.79 18.03
CA LEU A 62 26.33 -10.04 16.77
C LEU A 62 24.93 -9.38 16.77
N VAL A 63 24.17 -9.51 17.85
CA VAL A 63 22.86 -8.85 18.00
C VAL A 63 23.00 -7.33 17.91
N LEU A 64 24.08 -6.78 18.47
CA LEU A 64 24.33 -5.33 18.47
C LEU A 64 24.66 -4.82 17.04
N VAL A 65 25.54 -5.52 16.31
CA VAL A 65 25.88 -5.18 14.92
C VAL A 65 24.68 -5.35 13.99
N CYS A 66 23.96 -6.47 14.10
CA CYS A 66 22.75 -6.71 13.30
C CYS A 66 21.64 -5.72 13.62
N GLY A 67 21.48 -5.34 14.89
CA GLY A 67 20.52 -4.32 15.33
C GLY A 67 20.86 -2.95 14.76
N LEU A 68 22.15 -2.57 14.74
CA LEU A 68 22.59 -1.32 14.14
C LEU A 68 22.34 -1.29 12.62
N ALA A 69 22.69 -2.37 11.92
CA ALA A 69 22.42 -2.49 10.48
C ALA A 69 20.92 -2.40 10.17
N LEU A 70 20.08 -3.05 11.00
CA LEU A 70 18.64 -3.00 10.88
C LEU A 70 18.10 -1.58 11.14
N ALA A 71 18.63 -0.87 12.14
CA ALA A 71 18.24 0.51 12.44
C ALA A 71 18.57 1.48 11.29
N ILE A 72 19.73 1.31 10.65
CA ILE A 72 20.11 2.08 9.44
C ILE A 72 19.15 1.75 8.29
N LEU A 73 18.84 0.47 8.07
CA LEU A 73 17.92 0.04 7.02
C LEU A 73 16.49 0.55 7.25
N LEU A 74 16.03 0.58 8.50
CA LEU A 74 14.70 1.07 8.91
C LEU A 74 14.66 2.59 9.16
N GLN A 75 15.71 3.34 8.87
CA GLN A 75 15.76 4.79 9.14
C GLN A 75 14.58 5.53 8.49
N GLY A 76 14.17 5.13 7.28
CA GLY A 76 12.99 5.69 6.59
C GLY A 76 11.66 5.41 7.28
N GLU A 77 11.49 4.21 7.85
CA GLU A 77 10.27 3.80 8.55
C GLU A 77 10.15 4.46 9.92
N LEU A 78 11.26 4.54 10.67
CA LEU A 78 11.32 5.22 11.96
C LEU A 78 11.00 6.71 11.82
N ARG A 79 11.54 7.35 10.77
CA ARG A 79 11.23 8.74 10.43
C ARG A 79 9.73 8.92 10.17
N ARG A 80 9.12 8.05 9.36
CA ARG A 80 7.68 8.06 9.08
C ARG A 80 6.86 7.88 10.36
N LEU A 81 7.27 6.98 11.25
CA LEU A 81 6.61 6.76 12.54
C LEU A 81 6.66 8.03 13.42
N MET A 82 7.81 8.70 13.48
CA MET A 82 7.99 9.95 14.23
C MET A 82 7.19 11.12 13.62
N GLU A 83 7.13 11.22 12.30
CA GLU A 83 6.28 12.19 11.59
C GLU A 83 4.79 11.95 11.91
N LEU A 84 4.37 10.69 11.98
CA LEU A 84 3.00 10.31 12.36
C LEU A 84 2.69 10.56 13.84
N LEU A 85 3.64 10.29 14.75
CA LEU A 85 3.50 10.60 16.17
C LEU A 85 3.48 12.11 16.44
N GLY A 86 4.33 12.87 15.74
CA GLY A 86 4.43 14.32 15.88
C GLY A 86 3.23 15.10 15.34
N THR A 87 2.47 14.54 14.40
CA THR A 87 1.27 15.17 13.83
C THR A 87 -0.02 14.87 14.60
N GLY A 88 0.03 14.08 15.68
CA GLY A 88 -1.14 13.77 16.52
C GLY A 88 -2.23 12.93 15.83
N ARG A 89 -1.99 12.45 14.60
CA ARG A 89 -2.93 11.65 13.80
C ARG A 89 -2.87 10.16 14.18
N LEU A 90 -3.05 9.87 15.47
CA LEU A 90 -3.19 8.49 15.98
C LEU A 90 -4.43 7.77 15.42
N ASP A 91 -5.36 8.51 14.81
CA ASP A 91 -6.56 8.00 14.13
C ASP A 91 -6.23 7.16 12.87
N VAL A 92 -5.11 7.46 12.20
CA VAL A 92 -4.57 6.64 11.09
C VAL A 92 -3.93 5.34 11.60
N LEU A 93 -3.47 5.33 12.86
CA LEU A 93 -2.85 4.17 13.53
C LEU A 93 -3.88 3.17 14.07
N LEU A 94 -5.10 3.62 14.37
CA LEU A 94 -6.20 2.81 14.92
C LEU A 94 -7.27 2.39 13.90
N GLY A 95 -7.06 2.65 12.61
CA GLY A 95 -7.93 2.10 11.56
C GLY A 95 -9.24 2.85 11.36
N SER A 96 -9.29 4.14 11.71
CA SER A 96 -10.36 5.04 11.32
C SER A 96 -9.83 5.96 10.21
N ARG A 97 -9.63 5.38 9.02
CA ARG A 97 -9.53 6.19 7.81
C ARG A 97 -10.93 6.34 7.26
N GLN A 98 -11.57 7.41 7.73
CA GLN A 98 -12.76 8.07 7.18
C GLN A 98 -13.56 7.23 6.18
N THR A 99 -14.65 6.70 6.71
CA THR A 99 -15.87 6.22 6.04
C THR A 99 -16.53 7.35 5.24
N GLY A 100 -15.81 7.93 4.27
CA GLY A 100 -16.43 8.71 3.22
C GLY A 100 -16.96 7.74 2.19
N ARG A 101 -18.25 7.43 2.26
CA ARG A 101 -19.15 6.92 1.21
C ARG A 101 -18.56 7.04 -0.22
N GLN A 102 -17.64 6.16 -0.56
CA GLN A 102 -16.88 6.11 -1.80
C GLN A 102 -17.23 4.79 -2.41
N ASP A 103 -18.02 4.79 -3.48
CA ASP A 103 -18.06 3.69 -4.44
C ASP A 103 -18.85 4.13 -5.67
N SER A 104 -19.87 5.00 -5.53
CA SER A 104 -20.59 5.57 -6.68
C SER A 104 -20.00 6.89 -7.18
N SER A 105 -19.77 7.87 -6.30
CA SER A 105 -19.37 9.23 -6.72
C SER A 105 -18.00 9.27 -7.41
N THR A 106 -17.03 8.48 -6.96
CA THR A 106 -15.68 8.44 -7.56
C THR A 106 -15.71 7.88 -8.98
N VAL A 107 -16.47 6.80 -9.20
CA VAL A 107 -16.65 6.21 -10.53
C VAL A 107 -17.35 7.18 -11.46
N ASP A 108 -18.37 7.89 -10.97
CA ASP A 108 -19.11 8.89 -11.74
C ASP A 108 -18.20 10.02 -12.20
N ILE A 109 -17.39 10.56 -11.28
CA ILE A 109 -16.42 11.62 -11.56
C ILE A 109 -15.38 11.13 -12.59
N LEU A 110 -14.88 9.90 -12.45
CA LEU A 110 -13.90 9.35 -13.39
C LEU A 110 -14.46 9.14 -14.78
N VAL A 111 -15.64 8.53 -14.89
CA VAL A 111 -16.29 8.29 -16.19
C VAL A 111 -16.61 9.60 -16.89
N ASP A 112 -17.09 10.61 -16.14
CA ASP A 112 -17.35 11.92 -16.72
C ASP A 112 -16.06 12.62 -17.16
N THR A 113 -15.02 12.61 -16.31
CA THR A 113 -13.69 13.15 -16.64
C THR A 113 -13.13 12.51 -17.92
N VAL A 114 -13.10 11.18 -17.97
CA VAL A 114 -12.57 10.42 -19.12
C VAL A 114 -13.41 10.68 -20.37
N GLY A 115 -14.74 10.77 -20.24
CA GLY A 115 -15.63 11.14 -21.34
C GLY A 115 -15.35 12.54 -21.88
N GLN A 116 -15.09 13.51 -21.00
CA GLN A 116 -14.72 14.87 -21.39
C GLN A 116 -13.33 14.94 -22.04
N LEU A 117 -12.33 14.24 -21.50
CA LEU A 117 -10.99 14.13 -22.10
C LEU A 117 -11.05 13.52 -23.50
N SER A 118 -11.82 12.43 -23.66
CA SER A 118 -12.05 11.75 -24.93
C SER A 118 -12.67 12.68 -25.98
N LYS A 119 -13.73 13.42 -25.62
CA LYS A 119 -14.37 14.40 -26.51
C LYS A 119 -13.43 15.52 -26.96
N ARG A 120 -12.58 15.99 -26.04
CA ARG A 120 -11.58 17.04 -26.31
C ARG A 120 -10.33 16.50 -27.01
N ARG A 121 -10.22 15.19 -27.22
CA ARG A 121 -9.01 14.49 -27.68
C ARG A 121 -7.77 14.86 -26.86
N CYS A 122 -7.98 15.04 -25.57
CA CYS A 122 -6.93 15.37 -24.63
C CYS A 122 -6.35 14.05 -24.09
N GLY A 123 -5.04 13.86 -24.29
CA GLY A 123 -4.32 12.68 -23.82
C GLY A 123 -4.31 12.60 -22.30
N GLY A 124 -4.68 11.45 -21.74
CA GLY A 124 -4.75 11.29 -20.29
C GLY A 124 -4.33 9.90 -19.85
N LEU A 125 -3.63 9.82 -18.71
CA LEU A 125 -3.22 8.56 -18.09
C LEU A 125 -3.55 8.61 -16.60
N ILE A 126 -4.52 7.83 -16.18
CA ILE A 126 -5.03 7.81 -14.82
C ILE A 126 -4.71 6.45 -14.22
N VAL A 127 -3.99 6.42 -13.11
CA VAL A 127 -3.64 5.21 -12.36
C VAL A 127 -4.50 5.15 -11.11
N LEU A 128 -5.29 4.10 -10.97
CA LEU A 128 -6.04 3.79 -9.76
C LEU A 128 -5.28 2.74 -8.95
N ASP A 129 -4.88 3.10 -7.74
CA ASP A 129 -4.34 2.17 -6.76
C ASP A 129 -5.49 1.42 -6.07
N LEU A 130 -5.54 0.11 -6.27
CA LEU A 130 -6.55 -0.77 -5.65
C LEU A 130 -6.03 -1.48 -4.39
N GLY A 131 -5.01 -0.92 -3.74
CA GLY A 131 -4.37 -1.50 -2.55
C GLY A 131 -3.10 -2.27 -2.89
N SER A 132 -2.40 -1.88 -3.96
CA SER A 132 -1.04 -2.33 -4.27
C SER A 132 0.00 -1.70 -3.36
N ASP A 133 -0.37 -0.63 -2.62
CA ASP A 133 0.55 0.17 -1.80
C ASP A 133 1.73 0.67 -2.65
N LEU A 134 1.38 1.31 -3.78
CA LEU A 134 2.34 1.77 -4.79
C LEU A 134 3.36 2.73 -4.14
N ARG A 135 4.64 2.42 -4.32
CA ARG A 135 5.74 3.13 -3.69
C ARG A 135 6.34 4.16 -4.63
N PRO A 136 7.02 5.19 -4.09
CA PRO A 136 7.81 6.10 -4.90
C PRO A 136 8.83 5.38 -5.80
N GLU A 137 9.34 4.24 -5.35
CA GLU A 137 10.33 3.40 -6.05
C GLU A 137 9.76 2.64 -7.27
N ASP A 138 8.44 2.43 -7.30
CA ASP A 138 7.77 1.75 -8.43
C ASP A 138 7.68 2.65 -9.67
N PHE A 139 7.85 3.95 -9.46
CA PHE A 139 7.81 4.99 -10.49
C PHE A 139 9.22 5.43 -10.91
N LEU A 140 9.39 5.81 -12.18
CA LEU A 140 10.64 6.44 -12.63
C LEU A 140 10.77 7.85 -12.08
N ASN A 141 9.65 8.55 -11.94
CA ASN A 141 9.54 9.83 -11.25
C ASN A 141 8.19 9.88 -10.51
N PRO A 142 8.17 10.09 -9.18
CA PRO A 142 6.93 10.12 -8.40
C PRO A 142 6.03 11.34 -8.68
N GLY A 143 6.49 12.31 -9.48
CA GLY A 143 5.73 13.50 -9.85
C GLY A 143 5.56 14.50 -8.70
N ILE A 144 4.61 15.41 -8.85
CA ILE A 144 4.28 16.41 -7.82
C ILE A 144 3.16 15.86 -6.93
N GLN A 145 3.38 15.86 -5.61
CA GLN A 145 2.33 15.53 -4.64
C GLN A 145 1.29 16.65 -4.60
N ILE A 146 0.03 16.28 -4.79
CA ILE A 146 -1.10 17.23 -4.79
C ILE A 146 -1.95 17.03 -3.55
N ASP A 147 -2.21 15.77 -3.18
CA ASP A 147 -3.08 15.37 -2.08
C ASP A 147 -4.42 16.14 -2.06
N ALA A 148 -5.09 16.21 -3.21
CA ALA A 148 -6.37 16.91 -3.38
C ALA A 148 -7.56 15.94 -3.42
N LEU A 149 -8.76 16.45 -3.13
CA LEU A 149 -9.99 15.72 -3.38
C LEU A 149 -10.22 15.56 -4.88
N LEU A 150 -10.69 14.39 -5.30
CA LEU A 150 -11.02 14.12 -6.69
C LEU A 150 -12.19 15.01 -7.14
N SER A 151 -11.99 15.74 -8.23
CA SER A 151 -13.04 16.52 -8.91
C SER A 151 -12.80 16.50 -10.42
N VAL A 152 -13.88 16.64 -11.21
CA VAL A 152 -13.81 16.63 -12.67
C VAL A 152 -12.94 17.80 -13.17
N ASP A 153 -13.17 19.00 -12.65
CA ASP A 153 -12.47 20.21 -13.10
C ASP A 153 -10.97 20.15 -12.80
N LEU A 154 -10.58 19.61 -11.65
CA LEU A 154 -9.17 19.45 -11.30
C LEU A 154 -8.49 18.45 -12.25
N MET A 155 -9.12 17.30 -12.52
CA MET A 155 -8.57 16.30 -13.43
C MET A 155 -8.41 16.85 -14.85
N LEU A 156 -9.40 17.59 -15.35
CA LEU A 156 -9.33 18.24 -16.66
C LEU A 156 -8.17 19.24 -16.75
N ASN A 157 -7.94 20.02 -15.68
CA ASN A 157 -6.81 20.95 -15.63
C ASN A 157 -5.46 20.23 -15.58
N LEU A 158 -5.35 19.11 -14.84
CA LEU A 158 -4.10 18.35 -14.74
C LEU A 158 -3.67 17.72 -16.07
N PHE A 159 -4.61 17.40 -16.96
CA PHE A 159 -4.32 16.89 -18.30
C PHE A 159 -4.31 17.99 -19.38
N SER A 160 -4.54 19.26 -19.02
CA SER A 160 -4.49 20.35 -19.98
C SER A 160 -3.08 20.51 -20.55
N SER A 161 -2.96 20.58 -21.88
CA SER A 161 -1.70 20.66 -22.63
C SER A 161 -0.84 21.88 -22.28
N GLU A 162 -1.44 22.91 -21.67
CA GLU A 162 -0.73 24.13 -21.26
C GLU A 162 -0.05 24.01 -19.89
N THR A 163 -0.20 22.88 -19.20
CA THR A 163 0.35 22.68 -17.85
C THR A 163 1.58 21.76 -17.89
N PRO A 164 2.62 21.96 -17.07
CA PRO A 164 3.77 21.06 -17.03
C PRO A 164 3.45 19.64 -16.50
N LEU A 165 2.23 19.43 -15.99
CA LEU A 165 1.78 18.18 -15.36
C LEU A 165 1.11 17.20 -16.34
N HIS A 166 0.75 17.66 -17.54
CA HIS A 166 0.04 16.83 -18.52
C HIS A 166 0.89 15.67 -19.09
N ASP A 167 2.21 15.79 -18.98
CA ASP A 167 3.19 14.85 -19.52
C ASP A 167 3.54 13.70 -18.56
N GLY A 168 2.51 13.17 -17.89
CA GLY A 168 2.64 12.05 -16.99
C GLY A 168 1.31 11.43 -16.58
N ALA A 169 1.38 10.48 -15.66
CA ALA A 169 0.23 9.85 -15.05
C ALA A 169 -0.28 10.64 -13.85
N VAL A 170 -1.58 10.56 -13.60
CA VAL A 170 -2.20 11.00 -12.35
C VAL A 170 -2.46 9.77 -11.48
N LEU A 171 -1.92 9.76 -10.27
CA LEU A 171 -2.10 8.68 -9.30
C LEU A 171 -3.29 8.98 -8.39
N LEU A 172 -4.27 8.09 -8.42
CA LEU A 172 -5.45 8.13 -7.58
C LEU A 172 -5.36 7.07 -6.49
N GLN A 173 -5.58 7.52 -5.26
CA GLN A 173 -5.70 6.65 -4.09
C GLN A 173 -7.07 6.89 -3.46
N ALA A 174 -7.93 5.88 -3.56
CA ALA A 174 -9.33 5.96 -3.10
C ALA A 174 -10.09 7.11 -3.80
N ASN A 175 -10.36 8.22 -3.12
CA ASN A 175 -11.05 9.40 -3.67
C ASN A 175 -10.19 10.67 -3.66
N ARG A 176 -8.88 10.51 -3.66
CA ARG A 176 -7.92 11.62 -3.66
C ARG A 176 -6.89 11.45 -4.75
N ILE A 177 -6.46 12.58 -5.29
CA ILE A 177 -5.34 12.67 -6.21
C ILE A 177 -4.08 12.73 -5.36
N ALA A 178 -3.31 11.65 -5.34
CA ALA A 178 -2.08 11.56 -4.56
C ALA A 178 -0.98 12.41 -5.21
N SER A 179 -0.73 12.19 -6.50
CA SER A 179 0.26 12.92 -7.30
C SER A 179 -0.14 13.02 -8.77
N ALA A 180 0.45 13.99 -9.47
CA ALA A 180 0.33 14.17 -10.92
C ALA A 180 1.70 14.35 -11.57
N GLY A 181 1.77 14.15 -12.88
CA GLY A 181 3.04 14.16 -13.61
C GLY A 181 3.93 12.97 -13.25
N VAL A 182 3.34 11.84 -12.85
CA VAL A 182 4.08 10.63 -12.47
C VAL A 182 4.61 9.94 -13.73
N ILE A 183 5.89 9.63 -13.78
CA ILE A 183 6.49 8.91 -14.91
C ILE A 183 6.54 7.42 -14.56
N LEU A 184 5.81 6.61 -15.33
CA LEU A 184 5.69 5.17 -15.13
C LEU A 184 6.74 4.41 -15.95
N PRO A 185 7.16 3.21 -15.50
CA PRO A 185 7.98 2.32 -16.31
C PRO A 185 7.20 1.85 -17.56
N LEU A 186 7.89 1.80 -18.70
CA LEU A 186 7.32 1.30 -19.95
C LEU A 186 7.42 -0.23 -20.02
N SER A 187 6.37 -0.90 -20.51
CA SER A 187 6.45 -2.33 -20.82
C SER A 187 7.42 -2.57 -21.99
N ARG A 188 8.11 -3.72 -21.94
CA ARG A 188 8.98 -4.21 -23.02
C ARG A 188 8.21 -4.98 -24.09
N GLN A 189 6.91 -5.24 -23.89
CA GLN A 189 6.09 -5.87 -24.92
C GLN A 189 6.02 -4.93 -26.13
N SER A 190 6.52 -5.41 -27.27
CA SER A 190 6.54 -4.67 -28.54
C SER A 190 5.14 -4.67 -29.16
N ILE A 191 4.20 -3.91 -28.58
CA ILE A 191 2.96 -3.64 -29.28
C ILE A 191 3.21 -2.40 -30.14
N THR A 192 3.65 -2.64 -31.36
CA THR A 192 4.12 -1.67 -32.37
C THR A 192 3.08 -0.62 -32.80
N ARG A 193 1.90 -0.56 -32.18
CA ARG A 193 0.82 0.42 -32.43
C ARG A 193 0.33 1.12 -31.16
N HIS A 194 1.14 1.20 -30.13
CA HIS A 194 0.77 1.80 -28.85
C HIS A 194 1.62 3.04 -28.59
N GLY A 195 0.96 4.15 -28.28
CA GLY A 195 1.65 5.35 -27.81
C GLY A 195 2.33 5.12 -26.46
N THR A 196 3.26 5.99 -26.09
CA THR A 196 4.04 5.92 -24.84
C THR A 196 3.16 5.78 -23.59
N ARG A 197 2.03 6.50 -23.52
CA ARG A 197 1.07 6.39 -22.40
C ARG A 197 0.43 5.00 -22.25
N HIS A 198 0.24 4.29 -23.35
CA HIS A 198 -0.30 2.92 -23.33
C HIS A 198 0.75 1.93 -22.81
N LEU A 199 2.00 2.07 -23.27
CA LEU A 199 3.12 1.25 -22.80
C LEU A 199 3.44 1.50 -21.33
N ALA A 200 3.29 2.74 -20.86
CA ALA A 200 3.40 3.14 -19.46
C ALA A 200 2.32 2.48 -18.60
N ALA A 201 1.06 2.53 -19.04
CA ALA A 201 -0.05 1.85 -18.36
C ALA A 201 0.20 0.34 -18.25
N LEU A 202 0.65 -0.29 -19.34
CA LEU A 202 0.95 -1.71 -19.38
C LEU A 202 2.10 -2.07 -18.43
N GLY A 203 3.21 -1.33 -18.49
CA GLY A 203 4.40 -1.58 -17.68
C GLY A 203 4.14 -1.48 -16.17
N LEU A 204 3.21 -0.62 -15.74
CA LEU A 204 2.78 -0.58 -14.34
C LEU A 204 1.90 -1.78 -13.98
N THR A 205 0.90 -2.10 -14.80
CA THR A 205 -0.05 -3.20 -14.53
C THR A 205 0.57 -4.60 -14.66
N GLU A 206 1.71 -4.74 -15.34
CA GLU A 206 2.52 -5.96 -15.34
C GLU A 206 3.24 -6.19 -14.00
N ARG A 207 3.63 -5.10 -13.31
CA ARG A 207 4.33 -5.16 -12.03
C ARG A 207 3.39 -5.27 -10.84
N HIS A 208 2.19 -4.70 -10.97
CA HIS A 208 1.20 -4.65 -9.90
C HIS A 208 -0.15 -5.16 -10.37
N GLU A 209 -0.60 -6.29 -9.81
CA GLU A 209 -1.87 -6.92 -10.17
C GLU A 209 -3.10 -6.17 -9.61
N ARG A 210 -2.91 -5.37 -8.55
CA ARG A 210 -3.95 -4.59 -7.87
C ARG A 210 -3.88 -3.11 -8.25
N CYS A 211 -3.60 -2.82 -9.51
CA CYS A 211 -3.70 -1.47 -10.06
C CYS A 211 -4.47 -1.51 -11.37
N LEU A 212 -5.12 -0.39 -11.67
CA LEU A 212 -5.93 -0.24 -12.86
C LEU A 212 -5.56 1.07 -13.54
N CYS A 213 -5.23 1.03 -14.82
CA CYS A 213 -4.83 2.22 -15.55
C CYS A 213 -5.86 2.54 -16.63
N VAL A 214 -6.41 3.75 -16.61
CA VAL A 214 -7.28 4.27 -17.67
C VAL A 214 -6.46 5.18 -18.56
N VAL A 215 -6.51 4.95 -19.87
CA VAL A 215 -5.75 5.71 -20.87
C VAL A 215 -6.71 6.33 -21.88
N VAL A 216 -6.52 7.60 -22.18
CA VAL A 216 -7.20 8.32 -23.26
C VAL A 216 -6.18 8.69 -24.33
N SER A 217 -6.43 8.26 -25.56
CA SER A 217 -5.58 8.57 -26.72
C SER A 217 -5.75 10.04 -27.13
N GLU A 218 -4.63 10.74 -27.28
CA GLU A 218 -4.59 12.13 -27.77
C GLU A 218 -4.91 12.23 -29.27
N GLU A 219 -4.51 11.22 -30.05
CA GLU A 219 -4.75 11.19 -31.50
C GLU A 219 -6.21 10.89 -31.84
N SER A 220 -6.78 9.89 -31.16
CA SER A 220 -8.08 9.31 -31.54
C SER A 220 -9.21 9.62 -30.55
N GLY A 221 -8.89 10.11 -29.35
CA GLY A 221 -9.84 10.20 -28.24
C GLY A 221 -10.28 8.84 -27.68
N THR A 222 -9.72 7.73 -28.17
CA THR A 222 -10.12 6.38 -27.76
C THR A 222 -9.80 6.13 -26.29
N ILE A 223 -10.78 5.63 -25.55
CA ILE A 223 -10.63 5.22 -24.16
C ILE A 223 -10.19 3.76 -24.11
N SER A 224 -9.20 3.49 -23.28
CA SER A 224 -8.66 2.15 -23.06
C SER A 224 -8.39 1.89 -21.59
N LEU A 225 -8.38 0.62 -21.20
CA LEU A 225 -8.13 0.18 -19.84
C LEU A 225 -7.01 -0.86 -19.85
N ALA A 226 -6.03 -0.68 -18.96
CA ALA A 226 -4.99 -1.67 -18.70
C ALA A 226 -5.19 -2.27 -17.31
N CYS A 227 -5.16 -3.59 -17.22
CA CYS A 227 -5.25 -4.36 -15.98
C CYS A 227 -4.46 -5.66 -16.13
N GLN A 228 -3.63 -6.01 -15.15
CA GLN A 228 -2.85 -7.26 -15.12
C GLN A 228 -2.06 -7.53 -16.41
N GLY A 229 -1.42 -6.50 -16.98
CA GLY A 229 -0.66 -6.62 -18.22
C GLY A 229 -1.51 -6.94 -19.46
N LYS A 230 -2.83 -6.75 -19.39
CA LYS A 230 -3.75 -6.83 -20.53
C LYS A 230 -4.35 -5.46 -20.81
N PHE A 231 -4.62 -5.20 -22.09
CA PHE A 231 -5.12 -3.93 -22.57
C PHE A 231 -6.45 -4.16 -23.30
N GLU A 232 -7.53 -3.57 -22.81
CA GLU A 232 -8.86 -3.62 -23.43
C GLU A 232 -9.13 -2.29 -24.16
N ARG A 233 -9.41 -2.36 -25.47
CA ARG A 233 -9.70 -1.20 -26.33
C ARG A 233 -10.52 -1.61 -27.57
N PRO A 234 -11.37 -0.72 -28.11
CA PRO A 234 -11.90 0.51 -27.50
C PRO A 234 -12.96 0.18 -26.44
N ILE A 235 -13.07 1.02 -25.41
CA ILE A 235 -14.06 0.84 -24.33
C ILE A 235 -15.10 1.97 -24.37
N THR A 236 -16.37 1.63 -24.22
CA THR A 236 -17.46 2.60 -24.08
C THR A 236 -17.55 3.14 -22.66
N ARG A 237 -18.11 4.33 -22.47
CA ARG A 237 -18.33 4.94 -21.14
C ARG A 237 -19.12 4.01 -20.20
N GLU A 238 -20.11 3.29 -20.73
CA GLU A 238 -20.93 2.34 -19.96
C GLU A 238 -20.09 1.14 -19.51
N ARG A 239 -19.25 0.61 -20.41
CA ARG A 239 -18.35 -0.51 -20.10
C ARG A 239 -17.27 -0.10 -19.10
N LEU A 240 -16.71 1.10 -19.23
CA LEU A 240 -15.75 1.66 -18.27
C LEU A 240 -16.38 1.78 -16.88
N ARG A 241 -17.62 2.27 -16.79
CA ARG A 241 -18.36 2.38 -15.53
C ARG A 241 -18.53 1.02 -14.87
N ALA A 242 -18.92 0.00 -15.63
CA ALA A 242 -19.08 -1.36 -15.13
C ALA A 242 -17.76 -1.94 -14.60
N LEU A 243 -16.67 -1.82 -15.37
CA LEU A 243 -15.36 -2.33 -15.00
C LEU A 243 -14.77 -1.62 -13.77
N LEU A 244 -14.91 -0.30 -13.69
CA LEU A 244 -14.49 0.47 -12.51
C LEU A 244 -15.31 0.09 -11.28
N GLY A 245 -16.64 -0.03 -11.43
CA GLY A 245 -17.53 -0.43 -10.34
C GLY A 245 -17.19 -1.82 -9.78
N GLU A 246 -16.91 -2.79 -10.66
CA GLU A 246 -16.49 -4.13 -10.27
C GLU A 246 -15.14 -4.12 -9.54
N ALA A 247 -14.15 -3.39 -10.08
CA ALA A 247 -12.81 -3.30 -9.48
C ALA A 247 -12.81 -2.65 -8.08
N LEU A 248 -13.67 -1.64 -7.87
CA LEU A 248 -13.83 -0.97 -6.57
C LEU A 248 -14.62 -1.84 -5.56
N GLN A 249 -15.66 -2.54 -5.98
CA GLN A 249 -16.41 -3.45 -5.10
C GLN A 249 -15.55 -4.62 -4.60
N LEU A 250 -14.69 -5.18 -5.46
CA LEU A 250 -13.75 -6.24 -5.08
C LEU A 250 -12.79 -5.77 -3.98
N GLN A 251 -12.35 -4.50 -4.02
CA GLN A 251 -11.58 -3.92 -2.92
C GLN A 251 -12.39 -3.82 -1.63
N SER A 252 -13.60 -3.25 -1.70
CA SER A 252 -14.47 -3.06 -0.53
C SER A 252 -14.76 -4.40 0.15
N GLY A 253 -14.97 -5.46 -0.65
CA GLY A 253 -15.17 -6.84 -0.19
C GLY A 253 -13.92 -7.48 0.44
N ASP A 254 -12.74 -7.34 -0.18
CA ASP A 254 -11.49 -7.89 0.34
C ASP A 254 -11.07 -7.18 1.65
N ARG A 255 -11.30 -5.86 1.73
CA ARG A 255 -11.09 -5.06 2.96
C ARG A 255 -12.02 -5.47 4.09
N ARG A 256 -13.32 -5.65 3.81
CA ARG A 256 -14.30 -6.14 4.80
C ARG A 256 -13.99 -7.55 5.27
N LYS A 257 -13.59 -8.47 4.38
CA LYS A 257 -13.18 -9.82 4.75
C LYS A 257 -11.92 -9.82 5.61
N ARG A 258 -10.94 -8.96 5.31
CA ARG A 258 -9.75 -8.76 6.16
C ARG A 258 -10.13 -8.26 7.56
N GLN A 259 -10.99 -7.25 7.65
CA GLN A 259 -11.47 -6.72 8.94
C GLN A 259 -12.30 -7.75 9.74
N ALA A 260 -13.19 -8.49 9.07
CA ALA A 260 -13.98 -9.53 9.71
C ALA A 260 -13.11 -10.69 10.23
N ARG A 261 -12.06 -11.07 9.48
CA ARG A 261 -11.07 -12.05 9.95
C ARG A 261 -10.27 -11.56 11.15
N THR A 262 -9.87 -10.28 11.20
CA THR A 262 -9.16 -9.75 12.37
C THR A 262 -10.07 -9.63 13.59
N LEU A 263 -11.34 -9.26 13.40
CA LEU A 263 -12.33 -9.18 14.50
C LEU A 263 -12.72 -10.56 15.02
N SER A 264 -12.97 -11.53 14.14
CA SER A 264 -13.27 -12.91 14.53
C SER A 264 -12.10 -13.54 15.27
N LYS A 265 -10.85 -13.32 14.81
CA LYS A 265 -9.65 -13.84 15.50
C LYS A 265 -9.42 -13.18 16.87
N ALA A 266 -9.85 -11.93 17.04
CA ALA A 266 -9.81 -11.24 18.33
C ALA A 266 -10.91 -11.74 19.29
N GLN A 267 -12.11 -12.04 18.79
CA GLN A 267 -13.20 -12.61 19.59
C GLN A 267 -12.90 -14.04 20.02
N THR A 268 -12.41 -14.90 19.11
CA THR A 268 -12.03 -16.28 19.48
C THR A 268 -10.89 -16.29 20.52
N ALA A 269 -9.96 -15.35 20.45
CA ALA A 269 -8.91 -15.20 21.46
C ALA A 269 -9.45 -14.70 22.82
N GLY A 270 -10.50 -13.87 22.83
CA GLY A 270 -11.21 -13.44 24.03
C GLY A 270 -12.01 -14.58 24.69
N ASP A 271 -12.77 -15.34 23.90
CA ASP A 271 -13.61 -16.44 24.40
C ASP A 271 -12.77 -17.60 24.97
N LEU A 272 -11.60 -17.88 24.38
CA LEU A 272 -10.62 -18.85 24.89
C LEU A 272 -9.98 -18.40 26.21
N ALA A 273 -9.83 -17.10 26.43
CA ALA A 273 -9.30 -16.54 27.68
C ALA A 273 -10.35 -16.58 28.80
N GLU A 274 -11.62 -16.30 28.50
CA GLU A 274 -12.73 -16.40 29.47
C GLU A 274 -13.05 -17.85 29.86
N ALA A 275 -13.03 -18.79 28.91
CA ALA A 275 -13.23 -20.22 29.19
C ALA A 275 -12.11 -20.80 30.07
N SER A 276 -10.87 -20.31 29.93
CA SER A 276 -9.73 -20.71 30.76
C SER A 276 -9.79 -20.11 32.18
N ALA A 277 -10.40 -18.93 32.34
CA ALA A 277 -10.59 -18.30 33.65
C ALA A 277 -11.71 -18.97 34.49
N LYS A 278 -12.74 -19.53 33.84
CA LYS A 278 -13.88 -20.16 34.51
C LYS A 278 -13.62 -21.61 34.96
N ASN A 279 -12.51 -22.22 34.53
CA ASN A 279 -12.18 -23.63 34.79
C ASN A 279 -10.98 -23.81 35.74
N ARG A 280 -10.62 -22.78 36.52
CA ARG A 280 -9.72 -22.92 37.66
C ARG A 280 -10.54 -23.32 38.91
N PRO A 281 -10.26 -24.48 39.53
CA PRO A 281 -10.91 -24.89 40.77
C PRO A 281 -10.53 -23.97 41.94
#